data_AF-A0A395RKR8-F1
#
_entry.id   AF-A0A395RKR8-F1
#
_cell.length_a   1.000
_cell.length_b   1.000
_cell.length_c   1.000
_cell.angle_alpha   90.00
_cell.angle_beta   90.00
_cell.angle_gamma   90.00
#
_symmetry.space_group_name_H-M   'P 1'
#
loop_
_entity.id
_entity.type
_entity.pdbx_description
1 polymer ?
#
loop_
_entity_poly.entity_id
_entity_poly.type
_entity_poly.pdbx_seq_one_letter_code
_entity_poly.pdbx_strand_id
1 'polypeptide(L)'
;MLRESEAAGAVGQESDEEEDEEWDGIPDQPELDIVDHEEEYIDEDRYTTVKVESVSVTRDGFQKPQFDNEDKIEDKKQEETKDDTKEKARREPKKKKKKFRYESKFDRQLTERKQRIKKAARRSD
;
A
#
# COMPACT_ATOMS: atom_id res chain seq x y z
N MET A 1 25.10 33.70 26.31
CA MET A 1 24.55 32.61 27.13
C MET A 1 24.93 31.30 26.46
N LEU A 2 26.02 30.68 26.89
CA LEU A 2 26.47 29.36 26.44
C LEU A 2 27.49 28.87 27.49
N ARG A 3 26.99 28.35 28.61
CA ARG A 3 27.79 27.94 29.78
C ARG A 3 27.36 26.59 30.37
N GLU A 4 26.55 25.81 29.65
CA GLU A 4 25.95 24.58 30.17
C GLU A 4 26.38 23.30 29.42
N SER A 5 27.39 23.38 28.53
CA SER A 5 27.82 22.22 27.73
C SER A 5 28.95 21.38 28.37
N GLU A 6 29.52 21.78 29.50
CA GLU A 6 30.76 21.19 30.05
C GLU A 6 30.54 20.10 31.12
N ALA A 7 29.32 19.55 31.23
CA ALA A 7 28.98 18.57 32.27
C ALA A 7 28.91 17.10 31.81
N ALA A 8 29.27 16.79 30.56
CA ALA A 8 29.14 15.44 29.99
C ALA A 8 30.50 14.73 29.75
N GLY A 9 31.50 14.97 30.58
CA GLY A 9 32.86 14.44 30.36
C GLY A 9 33.69 14.17 31.62
N ALA A 10 33.04 13.89 32.75
CA ALA A 10 33.73 13.52 33.99
C ALA A 10 33.19 12.18 34.51
N VAL A 11 33.55 11.09 33.82
CA VAL A 11 33.52 9.74 34.38
C VAL A 11 34.98 9.35 34.66
N GLY A 12 35.23 8.98 35.91
CA GLY A 12 36.55 8.67 36.43
C GLY A 12 37.11 7.40 35.81
N GLN A 13 38.43 7.39 35.71
CA GLN A 13 39.25 6.25 35.34
C GLN A 13 39.17 5.20 36.46
N GLU A 14 38.31 4.21 36.30
CA GLU A 14 38.42 2.90 36.93
C GLU A 14 38.63 1.90 35.79
N SER A 15 39.80 1.27 35.79
CA SER A 15 40.18 0.24 34.86
C SER A 15 39.29 -0.99 35.07
N ASP A 16 38.32 -1.17 34.20
CA ASP A 16 37.76 -2.47 33.91
C ASP A 16 38.11 -2.77 32.45
N GLU A 17 38.68 -3.94 32.22
CA GLU A 17 39.04 -4.47 30.90
C GLU A 17 37.75 -4.80 30.13
N GLU A 18 36.96 -3.76 29.83
CA GLU A 18 35.88 -3.84 28.86
C GLU A 18 36.58 -3.86 27.49
N GLU A 19 36.80 -5.07 26.98
CA GLU A 19 37.18 -5.30 25.58
C GLU A 19 36.31 -4.39 24.73
N ASP A 20 36.95 -3.35 24.16
CA ASP A 20 36.33 -2.46 23.21
C ASP A 20 35.68 -3.35 22.14
N GLU A 21 34.36 -3.45 22.14
CA GLU A 21 33.55 -4.13 21.12
C GLU A 21 33.61 -3.28 19.84
N GLU A 22 34.83 -3.16 19.31
CA GLU A 22 35.16 -2.57 18.04
C GLU A 22 34.50 -3.44 16.98
N TRP A 23 33.48 -2.85 16.37
CA TRP A 23 32.62 -3.44 15.37
C TRP A 23 33.43 -4.22 14.31
N ASP A 24 33.32 -5.55 14.33
CA ASP A 24 34.08 -6.52 13.50
C ASP A 24 33.69 -6.52 12.00
N GLY A 25 33.05 -5.45 11.53
CA GLY A 25 32.57 -5.31 10.16
C GLY A 25 31.39 -6.23 9.82
N ILE A 26 30.98 -6.22 8.55
CA ILE A 26 29.99 -7.14 8.01
C ILE A 26 30.78 -8.29 7.37
N PRO A 27 30.46 -9.58 7.63
CA PRO A 27 31.16 -10.69 7.01
C PRO A 27 31.03 -10.65 5.48
N ASP A 28 32.16 -10.86 4.77
CA ASP A 28 32.23 -10.80 3.29
C ASP A 28 31.39 -11.88 2.60
N GLN A 29 31.08 -12.97 3.29
CA GLN A 29 30.11 -13.95 2.82
C GLN A 29 28.76 -13.65 3.47
N PRO A 30 27.74 -13.28 2.68
CA PRO A 30 26.40 -13.27 3.22
C PRO A 30 26.08 -14.72 3.63
N GLU A 31 25.68 -14.92 4.88
CA GLU A 31 24.98 -16.13 5.31
C GLU A 31 23.62 -16.15 4.60
N LEU A 32 23.64 -16.41 3.30
CA LEU A 32 22.47 -16.79 2.54
C LEU A 32 22.20 -18.24 2.93
N ASP A 33 21.66 -18.44 4.13
CA ASP A 33 20.69 -19.51 4.27
C ASP A 33 19.72 -19.27 3.13
N ILE A 34 19.57 -20.26 2.25
CA ILE A 34 18.81 -20.13 1.02
C ILE A 34 17.36 -19.99 1.49
N VAL A 35 16.97 -18.76 1.81
CA VAL A 35 15.60 -18.39 2.09
C VAL A 35 14.91 -18.77 0.81
N ASP A 36 14.15 -19.86 0.89
CA ASP A 36 13.34 -20.30 -0.21
C ASP A 36 12.30 -19.21 -0.44
N HIS A 37 12.65 -18.28 -1.32
CA HIS A 37 11.75 -17.27 -1.82
C HIS A 37 10.72 -17.89 -2.77
N GLU A 38 10.45 -19.20 -2.69
CA GLU A 38 9.15 -19.77 -3.02
C GLU A 38 8.10 -18.79 -2.49
N GLU A 39 7.52 -18.08 -3.45
CA GLU A 39 6.72 -16.89 -3.26
C GLU A 39 5.49 -17.28 -2.42
N GLU A 40 5.62 -17.24 -1.09
CA GLU A 40 4.48 -17.23 -0.19
C GLU A 40 3.73 -15.94 -0.48
N TYR A 41 2.80 -16.06 -1.42
CA TYR A 41 1.88 -15.02 -1.86
C TYR A 41 1.21 -14.43 -0.62
N ILE A 42 1.77 -13.33 -0.12
CA ILE A 42 1.05 -12.42 0.76
C ILE A 42 -0.10 -11.90 -0.09
N ASP A 43 -1.35 -12.15 0.31
CA ASP A 43 -2.54 -11.70 -0.41
C ASP A 43 -2.37 -10.22 -0.83
N GLU A 44 -2.00 -9.96 -2.08
CA GLU A 44 -1.88 -8.61 -2.65
C GLU A 44 -3.24 -7.87 -2.63
N ASP A 45 -4.31 -8.64 -2.49
CA ASP A 45 -5.68 -8.17 -2.29
C ASP A 45 -6.00 -7.78 -0.83
N ARG A 46 -5.21 -8.20 0.17
CA ARG A 46 -5.47 -7.85 1.59
C ARG A 46 -4.79 -6.57 2.05
N TYR A 47 -3.73 -6.13 1.39
CA TYR A 47 -3.09 -4.86 1.71
C TYR A 47 -2.73 -4.09 0.44
N THR A 48 -3.53 -3.06 0.11
CA THR A 48 -3.07 -2.02 -0.81
C THR A 48 -2.06 -1.14 -0.08
N THR A 49 -0.94 -0.81 -0.73
CA THR A 49 0.04 0.11 -0.14
C THR A 49 -0.56 1.51 -0.01
N VAL A 50 -0.90 1.92 1.21
CA VAL A 50 -1.35 3.29 1.50
C VAL A 50 -0.11 4.19 1.56
N LYS A 51 -0.01 5.15 0.64
CA LYS A 51 1.03 6.19 0.67
C LYS A 51 0.56 7.35 1.55
N VAL A 52 1.38 7.74 2.53
CA VAL A 52 1.13 8.92 3.37
C VAL A 52 1.75 10.14 2.69
N GLU A 53 0.93 11.02 2.12
CA GLU A 53 1.36 12.33 1.62
C GLU A 53 1.10 13.42 2.69
N SER A 54 2.08 14.28 2.94
CA SER A 54 1.90 15.44 3.82
C SER A 54 1.01 16.48 3.14
N VAL A 55 -0.04 16.94 3.81
CA VAL A 55 -0.98 17.94 3.30
C VAL A 55 -1.20 19.00 4.39
N SER A 56 -1.15 20.27 4.02
CA SER A 56 -1.48 21.38 4.94
C SER A 56 -3.00 21.61 4.97
N VAL A 57 -3.56 21.77 6.17
CA VAL A 57 -4.99 22.02 6.38
C VAL A 57 -5.22 23.51 6.62
N THR A 58 -5.90 24.18 5.69
CA THR A 58 -6.30 25.59 5.81
C THR A 58 -7.83 25.71 5.78
N ARG A 59 -8.37 26.89 6.12
CA ARG A 59 -9.83 27.15 6.07
C ARG A 59 -10.43 26.94 4.67
N ASP A 60 -9.59 27.05 3.64
CA ASP A 60 -9.93 26.86 2.23
C ASP A 60 -9.79 25.39 1.77
N GLY A 61 -9.24 24.51 2.60
CA GLY A 61 -9.17 23.08 2.38
C GLY A 61 -7.77 22.47 2.52
N PHE A 62 -7.54 21.38 1.79
CA PHE A 62 -6.31 20.59 1.79
C PHE A 62 -5.37 21.05 0.68
N GLN A 63 -4.24 21.65 1.03
CA GLN A 63 -3.22 22.08 0.07
C GLN A 63 -2.00 21.17 0.15
N LYS A 64 -1.51 20.70 -1.01
CA LYS A 64 -0.23 20.00 -1.06
C LYS A 64 0.87 21.03 -0.79
N PRO A 65 1.75 20.83 0.20
CA PRO A 65 2.85 21.74 0.44
C PRO A 65 3.72 21.78 -0.81
N GLN A 66 3.96 22.97 -1.35
CA GLN A 66 5.04 23.16 -2.31
C GLN A 66 6.34 22.98 -1.54
N PHE A 67 6.85 21.75 -1.55
CA PHE A 67 8.29 21.57 -1.38
C PHE A 67 8.90 22.13 -2.66
N ASP A 68 9.55 23.29 -2.54
CA ASP A 68 10.43 23.83 -3.57
C ASP A 68 11.56 22.83 -3.82
N ASN A 69 11.25 21.81 -4.62
CA ASN A 69 12.25 20.98 -5.26
C ASN A 69 12.77 21.83 -6.40
N GLU A 70 13.94 22.40 -6.20
CA GLU A 70 14.72 23.14 -7.19
C GLU A 70 15.15 22.27 -8.39
N ASP A 71 14.71 21.01 -8.47
CA ASP A 71 15.14 20.00 -9.47
C ASP A 71 14.01 19.38 -10.33
N LYS A 72 12.88 20.05 -10.57
CA LYS A 72 11.87 19.56 -11.56
C LYS A 72 11.24 20.67 -12.41
N ILE A 73 12.07 21.49 -13.05
CA ILE A 73 11.67 22.38 -14.14
C ILE A 73 12.14 21.79 -15.48
N GLU A 74 11.78 20.54 -15.80
CA GLU A 74 12.07 19.97 -17.12
C GLU A 74 11.25 18.70 -17.35
N ASP A 75 9.91 18.81 -17.41
CA ASP A 75 9.07 17.75 -18.00
C ASP A 75 7.65 18.28 -18.31
N LYS A 76 7.62 19.48 -18.89
CA LYS A 76 6.39 20.14 -19.33
C LYS A 76 6.47 20.53 -20.81
N LYS A 77 6.81 19.58 -21.69
CA LYS A 77 6.52 19.66 -23.12
C LYS A 77 6.91 18.38 -23.86
N GLN A 78 5.96 17.47 -24.01
CA GLN A 78 5.89 16.60 -25.19
C GLN A 78 4.45 16.10 -25.33
N GLU A 79 3.61 16.94 -25.93
CA GLU A 79 2.56 16.42 -26.80
C GLU A 79 3.26 15.84 -28.04
N GLU A 80 3.00 14.58 -28.37
CA GLU A 80 2.73 14.16 -29.76
C GLU A 80 2.17 12.72 -29.75
N THR A 81 0.84 12.67 -29.91
CA THR A 81 0.11 11.80 -30.82
C THR A 81 0.72 10.41 -31.10
N LYS A 82 0.23 9.40 -30.38
CA LYS A 82 0.09 8.06 -30.95
C LYS A 82 -1.38 7.72 -31.07
N ASP A 83 -1.79 7.71 -32.32
CA ASP A 83 -3.00 7.11 -32.85
C ASP A 83 -3.08 5.65 -32.37
N ASP A 84 -3.89 5.40 -31.35
CA ASP A 84 -4.45 4.08 -31.10
C ASP A 84 -5.93 4.16 -31.45
N THR A 85 -6.20 3.93 -32.73
CA THR A 85 -7.46 3.44 -33.29
C THR A 85 -7.84 2.10 -32.65
N LYS A 86 -8.04 2.08 -31.32
CA LYS A 86 -8.79 1.02 -30.66
C LYS A 86 -10.25 1.36 -30.81
N GLU A 87 -10.93 0.58 -31.65
CA GLU A 87 -12.37 0.49 -31.73
C GLU A 87 -12.98 0.76 -30.35
N LYS A 88 -13.80 1.81 -30.27
CA LYS A 88 -14.65 2.05 -29.11
C LYS A 88 -15.66 0.92 -29.05
N ALA A 89 -15.23 -0.25 -28.56
CA ALA A 89 -16.12 -1.27 -28.08
C ALA A 89 -17.06 -0.56 -27.10
N ARG A 90 -18.33 -0.46 -27.49
CA ARG A 90 -19.38 0.18 -26.70
C ARG A 90 -19.40 -0.54 -25.36
N ARG A 91 -18.74 0.05 -24.36
CA ARG A 91 -18.71 -0.51 -23.00
C ARG A 91 -20.15 -0.55 -22.53
N GLU A 92 -20.67 -1.75 -22.30
CA GLU A 92 -22.02 -1.91 -21.77
C GLU A 92 -22.15 -1.11 -20.46
N PRO A 93 -23.29 -0.44 -20.23
CA PRO A 93 -23.46 0.37 -19.04
C PRO A 93 -23.31 -0.50 -17.79
N LYS A 94 -22.47 -0.04 -16.86
CA LYS A 94 -22.26 -0.71 -15.56
C LYS A 94 -23.62 -0.85 -14.86
N LYS A 95 -23.95 -2.08 -14.43
CA LYS A 95 -25.19 -2.36 -13.70
C LYS A 95 -25.19 -1.57 -12.39
N LYS A 96 -26.26 -0.82 -12.15
CA LYS A 96 -26.43 -0.07 -10.89
C LYS A 96 -26.42 -1.04 -9.72
N LYS A 97 -25.74 -0.66 -8.62
CA LYS A 97 -25.76 -1.43 -7.36
C LYS A 97 -27.21 -1.64 -6.96
N LYS A 98 -27.59 -2.89 -6.68
CA LYS A 98 -28.92 -3.21 -6.18
C LYS A 98 -29.07 -2.49 -4.84
N LYS A 99 -30.05 -1.59 -4.74
CA LYS A 99 -30.42 -1.03 -3.44
C LYS A 99 -31.03 -2.17 -2.65
N PHE A 100 -30.41 -2.53 -1.52
CA PHE A 100 -30.96 -3.53 -0.62
C PHE A 100 -32.31 -3.02 -0.12
N ARG A 101 -33.37 -3.65 -0.63
CA ARG A 101 -34.72 -3.54 -0.12
C ARG A 101 -35.22 -4.95 0.10
N TYR A 102 -36.11 -5.11 1.07
CA TYR A 102 -36.81 -6.38 1.23
C TYR A 102 -37.52 -6.70 -0.09
N GLU A 103 -37.14 -7.82 -0.66
CA GLU A 103 -37.87 -8.41 -1.78
C GLU A 103 -39.30 -8.70 -1.34
N SER A 104 -40.26 -8.60 -2.25
CA SER A 104 -41.64 -8.94 -1.94
C SER A 104 -41.72 -10.42 -1.54
N LYS A 105 -42.76 -10.82 -0.77
CA LYS A 105 -42.96 -12.24 -0.41
C LYS A 105 -42.96 -13.16 -1.62
N PHE A 106 -43.48 -12.68 -2.75
CA PHE A 106 -43.54 -13.39 -4.01
C PHE A 106 -42.14 -13.58 -4.64
N ASP A 107 -41.35 -12.50 -4.70
CA ASP A 107 -39.98 -12.55 -5.21
C ASP A 107 -39.11 -13.50 -4.38
N ARG A 108 -39.25 -13.47 -3.05
CA ARG A 108 -38.57 -14.40 -2.14
C ARG A 108 -38.89 -15.86 -2.44
N GLN A 109 -40.16 -16.18 -2.69
CA GLN A 109 -40.55 -17.55 -3.04
C GLN A 109 -39.95 -18.01 -4.36
N LEU A 110 -39.88 -17.12 -5.36
CA LEU A 110 -39.25 -17.43 -6.65
C LEU A 110 -37.73 -17.65 -6.51
N THR A 111 -37.04 -16.82 -5.73
CA THR A 111 -35.60 -16.98 -5.49
C THR A 111 -35.31 -18.26 -4.70
N GLU A 112 -36.09 -18.58 -3.68
CA GLU A 112 -36.00 -19.85 -2.93
C GLU A 112 -36.17 -21.07 -3.84
N ARG A 113 -37.20 -21.09 -4.70
CA ARG A 113 -37.42 -22.19 -5.65
C ARG A 113 -36.24 -22.36 -6.59
N LYS A 114 -35.73 -21.26 -7.15
CA LYS A 114 -34.55 -21.26 -8.04
C LYS A 114 -33.31 -21.80 -7.34
N GLN A 115 -33.09 -21.44 -6.08
CA GLN A 115 -31.97 -21.94 -5.28
C GLN A 115 -32.12 -23.43 -4.98
N ARG A 116 -33.33 -23.92 -4.66
CA ARG A 116 -33.58 -25.36 -4.44
C ARG A 116 -33.26 -26.19 -5.68
N ILE A 117 -33.69 -25.75 -6.86
CA ILE A 117 -33.39 -26.45 -8.12
C ILE A 117 -31.88 -26.50 -8.37
N LYS A 118 -31.17 -25.37 -8.23
CA LYS A 118 -29.70 -25.34 -8.38
C LYS A 118 -28.98 -26.25 -7.39
N LYS A 119 -29.43 -26.31 -6.14
CA LYS A 119 -28.87 -27.19 -5.12
C LYS A 119 -29.16 -28.66 -5.41
N ALA A 120 -30.34 -28.98 -5.94
CA ALA A 120 -30.67 -30.34 -6.34
C ALA A 120 -29.79 -30.81 -7.52
N ALA A 121 -29.62 -29.97 -8.54
CA ALA A 121 -28.76 -30.27 -9.69
C ALA A 121 -27.29 -30.50 -9.28
N ARG A 122 -26.77 -29.70 -8.34
CA ARG A 122 -25.41 -29.88 -7.80
C ARG A 122 -25.22 -31.11 -6.91
N ARG A 123 -26.30 -31.77 -6.48
CA ARG A 123 -26.23 -32.99 -5.65
C ARG A 123 -26.37 -34.27 -6.48
N SER A 124 -26.74 -34.13 -7.75
CA SER A 124 -26.90 -35.25 -8.69
C SER A 124 -25.68 -35.44 -9.61
N ASP A 125 -24.68 -34.55 -9.53
CA ASP A 125 -23.31 -34.72 -10.04
C ASP A 125 -22.42 -35.21 -8.88
#